data_AF-A0AA44YFT3-F1
#
_entry.id   AF-A0AA44YFT3-F1
#
_cell.length_a   1.000
_cell.length_b   1.000
_cell.length_c   1.000
_cell.angle_alpha   90.00
_cell.angle_beta   90.00
_cell.angle_gamma   90.00
#
_symmetry.space_group_name_H-M   'P 1'
#
loop_
_entity.id
_entity.type
_entity.pdbx_description
1 polymer ?
#
loop_
_entity_poly.entity_id
_entity_poly.type
_entity_poly.pdbx_seq_one_letter_code
_entity_poly.pdbx_strand_id
1 'polypeptide(L)'
;MNADIISFESMLATKQAADWAFWTMIASGVSALAAALGVIFAWRTVASWKQQEKAKVKMDFKRSIFNIINIMLSMPDRFNLELAGRGKKALKLSDNSSIDDRCNVELSHQFDELVKVLSNAQGCWIYCERFFDGTDIEAKWVYSRDLVLDYINGDVEKNVVINSLNNLAEEPFVYG
;
A
#
# COMPACT_ATOMS: atom_id res chain seq x y z
N MET A 1 38.48 65.55 -31.35
CA MET A 1 38.85 65.47 -29.92
C MET A 1 37.77 64.88 -29.03
N ASN A 2 36.52 65.38 -28.97
CA ASN A 2 35.45 64.69 -28.20
C ASN A 2 34.99 63.37 -28.85
N ALA A 3 34.84 63.35 -30.18
CA ALA A 3 34.40 62.16 -30.91
C ALA A 3 35.38 60.98 -30.76
N ASP A 4 36.69 61.26 -30.77
CA ASP A 4 37.73 60.22 -30.67
C ASP A 4 37.75 59.58 -29.27
N ILE A 5 37.58 60.38 -28.21
CA ILE A 5 37.52 59.90 -26.82
C ILE A 5 36.27 59.03 -26.61
N ILE A 6 35.11 59.48 -27.10
CA ILE A 6 33.85 58.72 -27.03
C ILE A 6 33.96 57.41 -27.85
N SER A 7 34.63 57.45 -29.01
CA SER A 7 34.86 56.25 -29.84
C SER A 7 35.79 55.24 -29.15
N PHE A 8 36.77 55.70 -28.39
CA PHE A 8 37.68 54.85 -27.64
C PHE A 8 37.04 54.22 -26.40
N GLU A 9 36.28 55.00 -25.63
CA GLU A 9 35.53 54.51 -24.47
C GLU A 9 34.45 53.50 -24.90
N SER A 10 33.73 53.77 -25.99
CA SER A 10 32.76 52.82 -26.55
C SER A 10 33.43 51.54 -27.07
N MET A 11 34.62 51.63 -27.68
CA MET A 11 35.42 50.47 -28.08
C MET A 11 35.84 49.61 -26.88
N LEU A 12 36.31 50.22 -25.79
CA LEU A 12 36.67 49.53 -24.55
C LEU A 12 35.46 48.87 -23.88
N ALA A 13 34.33 49.57 -23.80
CA ALA A 13 33.08 49.03 -23.27
C ALA A 13 32.58 47.84 -24.10
N THR A 14 32.67 47.93 -25.44
CA THR A 14 32.29 46.83 -26.35
C THR A 14 33.17 45.60 -26.15
N LYS A 15 34.48 45.80 -25.93
CA LYS A 15 35.42 44.70 -25.64
C LYS A 15 35.11 44.02 -24.31
N GLN A 16 34.90 44.80 -23.25
CA GLN A 16 34.54 44.25 -21.95
C GLN A 16 33.20 43.50 -22.02
N ALA A 17 32.21 44.06 -22.72
CA ALA A 17 30.93 43.39 -22.93
C ALA A 17 31.09 42.05 -23.67
N ALA A 18 31.99 41.97 -24.66
CA ALA A 18 32.29 40.73 -25.37
C ALA A 18 32.95 39.67 -24.46
N ASP A 19 33.89 40.08 -23.59
CA ASP A 19 34.52 39.17 -22.62
C ASP A 19 33.49 38.61 -21.62
N TRP A 20 32.61 39.46 -21.08
CA TRP A 20 31.51 39.03 -20.21
C TRP A 20 30.49 38.13 -20.93
N ALA A 21 30.20 38.41 -22.21
CA ALA A 21 29.30 37.60 -23.02
C ALA A 21 29.86 36.18 -23.26
N PHE A 22 31.18 36.05 -23.47
CA PHE A 22 31.81 34.74 -23.63
C PHE A 22 31.68 33.87 -22.37
N TRP A 23 31.98 34.45 -21.19
CA TRP A 23 31.85 33.73 -19.92
C TRP A 23 30.40 33.36 -19.59
N THR A 24 29.43 34.22 -19.91
CA THR A 24 28.00 33.90 -19.71
C THR A 24 27.50 32.83 -20.68
N MET A 25 28.01 32.77 -21.92
CA MET A 25 27.72 31.68 -22.86
C MET A 25 28.20 30.33 -22.31
N ILE A 26 29.43 30.27 -21.78
CA ILE A 26 29.95 29.05 -21.14
C ILE A 26 29.13 28.69 -19.91
N ALA A 27 28.85 29.66 -19.02
CA ALA A 27 28.10 29.44 -17.80
C ALA A 27 26.67 28.94 -18.08
N SER A 28 25.99 29.49 -19.08
CA SER A 28 24.66 29.05 -19.52
C SER A 28 24.69 27.67 -20.16
N GLY A 29 25.73 27.33 -20.94
CA GLY A 29 25.92 25.99 -21.49
C GLY A 29 26.11 24.93 -20.40
N VAL A 30 26.95 25.21 -19.39
CA VAL A 30 27.14 24.32 -18.23
C VAL A 30 25.85 24.18 -17.42
N SER A 31 25.14 25.29 -17.20
CA SER A 31 23.86 25.29 -16.47
C SER A 31 22.78 24.50 -17.21
N ALA A 32 22.71 24.62 -18.54
CA ALA A 32 21.79 23.85 -19.37
C ALA A 32 22.10 22.35 -19.32
N LEU A 33 23.37 21.97 -19.31
CA LEU A 33 23.79 20.57 -19.18
C LEU A 33 23.45 20.01 -17.79
N ALA A 34 23.70 20.77 -16.73
CA ALA A 34 23.33 20.40 -15.37
C ALA A 34 21.80 20.22 -15.23
N ALA A 35 21.01 21.13 -15.82
CA ALA A 35 19.55 21.01 -15.85
C ALA A 35 19.09 19.76 -16.61
N ALA A 36 19.68 19.48 -17.78
CA ALA A 36 19.37 18.29 -18.57
C ALA A 36 19.65 16.98 -17.80
N LEU A 37 20.80 16.89 -17.12
CA LEU A 37 21.13 15.77 -16.25
C LEU A 37 20.12 15.65 -15.10
N GLY A 38 19.77 16.77 -14.46
CA GLY A 38 18.76 16.80 -13.40
C GLY A 38 17.42 16.22 -13.85
N VAL A 39 16.95 16.55 -15.05
CA VAL A 39 15.71 16.00 -15.63
C VAL A 39 15.82 14.50 -15.87
N ILE A 40 16.94 14.02 -16.39
CA ILE A 40 17.15 12.58 -16.63
C ILE A 40 17.10 11.80 -15.31
N PHE A 41 17.79 12.29 -14.28
CA PHE A 41 17.76 11.66 -12.96
C PHE A 41 16.37 11.71 -12.34
N ALA A 42 15.68 12.86 -12.40
CA ALA A 42 14.32 12.99 -11.92
C ALA A 42 13.37 11.98 -12.59
N TRP A 43 13.48 11.83 -13.91
CA TRP A 43 12.64 10.87 -14.64
C TRP A 43 12.90 9.42 -14.19
N ARG A 44 14.18 9.03 -14.01
CA ARG A 44 14.52 7.69 -13.48
C ARG A 44 13.99 7.48 -12.07
N THR A 45 14.08 8.49 -11.21
CA THR A 45 13.56 8.43 -9.84
C THR A 45 12.05 8.21 -9.83
N VAL A 46 11.30 8.97 -10.65
CA VAL A 46 9.85 8.81 -10.79
C VAL A 46 9.47 7.42 -11.30
N ALA A 47 10.21 6.89 -12.28
CA ALA A 47 9.98 5.55 -12.78
C ALA A 47 10.21 4.47 -11.69
N SER A 48 11.26 4.62 -10.88
CA SER A 48 11.54 3.75 -9.74
C SER A 48 10.44 3.83 -8.66
N TRP A 49 9.94 5.03 -8.36
CA TRP A 49 8.86 5.20 -7.37
C TRP A 49 7.58 4.48 -7.78
N LYS A 50 7.21 4.54 -9.06
CA LYS A 50 6.04 3.80 -9.56
C LYS A 50 6.17 2.29 -9.36
N GLN A 51 7.37 1.73 -9.53
CA GLN A 51 7.61 0.30 -9.26
C GLN A 51 7.55 -0.01 -7.76
N GLN A 52 8.11 0.87 -6.92
CA GLN A 52 8.04 0.74 -5.46
C GLN A 52 6.60 0.84 -4.93
N GLU A 53 5.78 1.74 -5.47
CA GLU A 53 4.37 1.87 -5.11
C GLU A 53 3.60 0.59 -5.44
N LYS A 54 3.80 0.00 -6.63
CA LYS A 54 3.20 -1.29 -6.98
C LYS A 54 3.60 -2.39 -6.00
N ALA A 55 4.89 -2.52 -5.70
CA ALA A 55 5.37 -3.52 -4.74
C ALA A 55 4.81 -3.29 -3.34
N LYS A 56 4.71 -2.02 -2.91
CA LYS A 56 4.14 -1.65 -1.62
C LYS A 56 2.68 -2.05 -1.48
N VAL A 57 1.83 -1.77 -2.48
CA VAL A 57 0.42 -2.16 -2.43
C VAL A 57 0.28 -3.69 -2.38
N LYS A 58 1.09 -4.43 -3.14
CA LYS A 58 1.13 -5.90 -3.09
C LYS A 58 1.57 -6.42 -1.71
N MET A 59 2.55 -5.77 -1.07
CA MET A 59 2.98 -6.09 0.30
C MET A 59 1.89 -5.84 1.32
N ASP A 60 1.21 -4.69 1.23
CA ASP A 60 0.14 -4.33 2.16
C ASP A 60 -1.03 -5.32 2.05
N PHE A 61 -1.34 -5.79 0.84
CA PHE A 61 -2.29 -6.90 0.63
C PHE A 61 -1.80 -8.22 1.24
N LYS A 62 -0.56 -8.61 1.00
CA LYS A 62 0.01 -9.83 1.61
C LYS A 62 -0.01 -9.77 3.14
N ARG A 63 0.32 -8.60 3.70
CA ARG A 63 0.29 -8.34 5.15
C ARG A 63 -1.14 -8.42 5.71
N SER A 64 -2.14 -7.93 4.99
CA SER A 64 -3.53 -8.01 5.45
C SER A 64 -4.07 -9.44 5.43
N ILE A 65 -3.66 -10.29 4.48
CA ILE A 65 -3.93 -11.74 4.51
C ILE A 65 -3.33 -12.38 5.78
N PHE A 66 -2.08 -12.07 6.11
CA PHE A 66 -1.45 -12.56 7.36
C PHE A 66 -2.20 -12.11 8.62
N ASN A 67 -2.75 -10.89 8.63
CA ASN A 67 -3.57 -10.45 9.75
C ASN A 67 -4.85 -11.28 9.90
N ILE A 68 -5.49 -11.70 8.79
CA ILE A 68 -6.63 -12.63 8.85
C ILE A 68 -6.19 -13.96 9.47
N ILE A 69 -5.07 -14.53 9.01
CA ILE A 69 -4.55 -15.80 9.54
C ILE A 69 -4.31 -15.70 11.05
N ASN A 70 -3.68 -14.61 11.51
CA ASN A 70 -3.40 -14.40 12.93
C ASN A 70 -4.67 -14.35 13.80
N ILE A 71 -5.72 -13.66 13.33
CA ILE A 71 -7.01 -13.65 14.06
C ILE A 71 -7.68 -15.01 13.98
N MET A 72 -7.64 -15.67 12.82
CA MET A 72 -8.20 -17.02 12.69
C MET A 72 -7.58 -18.00 13.69
N LEU A 73 -6.29 -17.90 14.01
CA LEU A 73 -5.65 -18.77 15.01
C LEU A 73 -6.28 -18.69 16.40
N SER A 74 -6.80 -17.52 16.82
CA SER A 74 -7.47 -17.35 18.12
C SER A 74 -8.97 -17.68 18.08
N MET A 75 -9.54 -17.86 16.89
CA MET A 75 -10.95 -18.22 16.70
C MET A 75 -11.22 -19.69 17.07
N PRO A 76 -12.47 -20.05 17.44
CA PRO A 76 -12.86 -21.44 17.67
C PRO A 76 -12.76 -22.29 16.39
N ASP A 77 -12.81 -23.61 16.51
CA ASP A 77 -12.70 -24.49 15.33
C ASP A 77 -13.93 -24.41 14.42
N ARG A 78 -15.11 -24.23 15.04
CA ARG A 78 -16.37 -23.93 14.36
C ARG A 78 -16.97 -22.67 14.98
N PHE A 79 -17.34 -21.73 14.14
CA PHE A 79 -17.96 -20.50 14.60
C PHE A 79 -19.47 -20.68 14.73
N ASN A 80 -20.05 -19.96 15.70
CA ASN A 80 -21.48 -19.90 15.88
C ASN A 80 -21.91 -18.43 16.00
N LEU A 81 -22.56 -17.95 14.95
CA LEU A 81 -23.00 -16.56 14.85
C LEU A 81 -24.06 -16.19 15.91
N GLU A 82 -24.89 -17.14 16.34
CA GLU A 82 -25.88 -16.87 17.39
C GLU A 82 -25.22 -16.57 18.74
N LEU A 83 -24.19 -17.34 19.11
CA LEU A 83 -23.43 -17.16 20.35
C LEU A 83 -22.72 -15.79 20.35
N ALA A 84 -22.09 -15.41 19.24
CA ALA A 84 -21.50 -14.08 19.08
C ALA A 84 -22.57 -12.96 19.18
N GLY A 85 -23.75 -13.15 18.56
CA GLY A 85 -24.86 -12.22 18.65
C GLY A 85 -25.42 -12.06 20.07
N ARG A 86 -25.44 -13.14 20.87
CA ARG A 86 -25.80 -13.09 22.29
C ARG A 86 -24.78 -12.29 23.10
N GLY A 87 -23.48 -12.50 22.86
CA GLY A 87 -22.41 -11.72 23.48
C GLY A 87 -22.53 -10.21 23.23
N LYS A 88 -22.83 -9.83 21.99
CA LYS A 88 -23.04 -8.41 21.62
C LYS A 88 -24.24 -7.79 22.33
N LYS A 89 -25.29 -8.57 22.58
CA LYS A 89 -26.45 -8.12 23.36
C LYS A 89 -26.11 -8.03 24.85
N ALA A 90 -25.36 -8.98 25.39
CA ALA A 90 -24.90 -8.97 26.78
C ALA A 90 -24.01 -7.75 27.09
N LEU A 91 -23.10 -7.36 26.17
CA LEU A 91 -22.31 -6.12 26.27
C LEU A 91 -23.17 -4.86 26.40
N LYS A 92 -24.34 -4.83 25.76
CA LYS A 92 -25.25 -3.68 25.81
C LYS A 92 -26.12 -3.64 27.07
N LEU A 93 -26.23 -4.77 27.78
CA LEU A 93 -27.24 -4.98 28.82
C LEU A 93 -26.68 -5.15 30.23
N SER A 94 -25.41 -5.54 30.43
CA SER A 94 -24.98 -6.05 31.74
C SER A 94 -23.78 -5.37 32.39
N ASP A 95 -24.05 -4.89 33.62
CA ASP A 95 -23.12 -4.47 34.69
C ASP A 95 -22.77 -5.65 35.65
N ASN A 96 -23.29 -6.87 35.40
CA ASN A 96 -22.97 -8.09 36.18
C ASN A 96 -23.09 -9.35 35.28
N SER A 97 -21.99 -9.79 34.67
CA SER A 97 -21.98 -10.89 33.70
C SER A 97 -21.64 -12.24 34.33
N SER A 98 -22.39 -13.28 33.94
CA SER A 98 -22.08 -14.68 34.25
C SER A 98 -20.87 -15.17 33.44
N ILE A 99 -20.29 -16.33 33.77
CA ILE A 99 -19.16 -16.90 33.01
C ILE A 99 -19.55 -17.18 31.55
N ASP A 100 -20.79 -17.65 31.30
CA ASP A 100 -21.30 -17.90 29.94
C ASP A 100 -21.39 -16.60 29.12
N ASP A 101 -21.82 -15.50 29.76
CA ASP A 101 -21.82 -14.19 29.12
C ASP A 101 -20.40 -13.76 28.72
N ARG A 102 -19.37 -14.01 29.55
CA ARG A 102 -17.99 -13.63 29.23
C ARG A 102 -17.44 -14.37 28.01
N CYS A 103 -17.71 -15.67 27.87
CA CYS A 103 -17.30 -16.44 26.69
C CYS A 103 -18.02 -15.96 25.42
N ASN A 104 -19.32 -15.65 25.52
CA ASN A 104 -20.09 -15.13 24.40
C ASN A 104 -19.62 -13.71 23.99
N VAL A 105 -19.26 -12.88 24.97
CA VAL A 105 -18.70 -11.54 24.76
C VAL A 105 -17.34 -11.60 24.06
N GLU A 106 -16.44 -12.49 24.51
CA GLU A 106 -15.15 -12.71 23.87
C GLU A 106 -15.31 -13.15 22.42
N LEU A 107 -16.20 -14.11 22.15
CA LEU A 107 -16.51 -14.57 20.80
C LEU A 107 -17.04 -13.42 19.92
N SER A 108 -17.86 -12.53 20.48
CA SER A 108 -18.33 -11.33 19.76
C SER A 108 -17.19 -10.36 19.45
N HIS A 109 -16.23 -10.18 20.35
CA HIS A 109 -15.08 -9.31 20.11
C HIS A 109 -14.19 -9.88 19.00
N GLN A 110 -13.88 -11.18 19.08
CA GLN A 110 -13.11 -11.88 18.05
C GLN A 110 -13.78 -11.83 16.68
N PHE A 111 -15.12 -11.95 16.63
CA PHE A 111 -15.88 -11.77 15.40
C PHE A 111 -15.77 -10.35 14.82
N ASP A 112 -15.95 -9.32 15.65
CA ASP A 112 -15.81 -7.92 15.21
C ASP A 112 -14.38 -7.64 14.72
N GLU A 113 -13.36 -8.25 15.35
CA GLU A 113 -11.97 -8.18 14.92
C GLU A 113 -11.72 -8.90 13.58
N LEU A 114 -12.28 -10.10 13.39
CA LEU A 114 -12.23 -10.84 12.12
C LEU A 114 -12.83 -10.03 10.97
N VAL A 115 -14.01 -9.45 11.17
CA VAL A 115 -14.68 -8.60 10.17
C VAL A 115 -13.84 -7.38 9.82
N LYS A 116 -13.18 -6.78 10.82
CA LYS A 116 -12.28 -5.64 10.62
C LYS A 116 -11.06 -6.00 9.76
N VAL A 117 -10.38 -7.11 10.07
CA VAL A 117 -9.20 -7.53 9.29
C VAL A 117 -9.57 -7.99 7.89
N LEU A 118 -10.72 -8.65 7.72
CA LEU A 118 -11.25 -9.05 6.41
C LEU A 118 -11.58 -7.82 5.55
N SER A 119 -12.25 -6.82 6.14
CA SER A 119 -12.57 -5.57 5.44
C SER A 119 -11.32 -4.80 5.04
N ASN A 120 -10.30 -4.78 5.91
CA ASN A 120 -9.00 -4.19 5.58
C ASN A 120 -8.31 -4.93 4.43
N ALA A 121 -8.36 -6.26 4.41
CA ALA A 121 -7.78 -7.05 3.32
C ALA A 121 -8.52 -6.84 1.99
N GLN A 122 -9.85 -6.76 2.02
CA GLN A 122 -10.66 -6.40 0.85
C GLN A 122 -10.33 -4.98 0.36
N GLY A 123 -10.11 -4.04 1.27
CA GLY A 123 -9.62 -2.69 0.94
C GLY A 123 -8.27 -2.73 0.23
N CYS A 124 -7.29 -3.46 0.78
CA CYS A 124 -5.99 -3.66 0.14
C CYS A 124 -6.10 -4.34 -1.23
N TRP A 125 -6.99 -5.33 -1.37
CA TRP A 125 -7.24 -6.03 -2.63
C TRP A 125 -7.68 -5.06 -3.74
N ILE A 126 -8.61 -4.15 -3.47
CA ILE A 126 -9.10 -3.18 -4.47
C ILE A 126 -7.95 -2.34 -5.06
N TYR A 127 -6.92 -2.02 -4.26
CA TYR A 127 -5.77 -1.26 -4.76
C TYR A 127 -4.82 -2.09 -5.64
N CYS A 128 -4.84 -3.42 -5.55
CA CYS A 128 -3.97 -4.31 -6.32
C CYS A 128 -4.68 -5.27 -7.28
N GLU A 129 -6.01 -5.32 -7.31
CA GLU A 129 -6.80 -6.29 -8.07
C GLU A 129 -6.38 -6.35 -9.55
N ARG A 130 -6.20 -5.18 -10.17
CA ARG A 130 -5.79 -5.04 -11.58
C ARG A 130 -4.41 -5.61 -11.91
N PHE A 131 -3.58 -5.90 -10.90
CA PHE A 131 -2.31 -6.57 -11.10
C PHE A 131 -2.44 -8.10 -11.16
N PHE A 132 -3.60 -8.63 -10.78
CA PHE A 132 -3.88 -10.05 -10.61
C PHE A 132 -5.06 -10.55 -11.46
N ASP A 133 -5.70 -9.69 -12.26
CA ASP A 133 -6.79 -10.07 -13.18
C ASP A 133 -6.43 -11.31 -14.02
N GLY A 134 -7.26 -12.36 -13.92
CA GLY A 134 -7.10 -13.61 -14.66
C GLY A 134 -5.95 -14.50 -14.17
N THR A 135 -5.32 -14.16 -13.05
CA THR A 135 -4.25 -14.97 -12.45
C THR A 135 -4.78 -15.94 -11.41
N ASP A 136 -3.97 -16.95 -11.06
CA ASP A 136 -4.26 -17.89 -9.98
C ASP A 136 -4.38 -17.20 -8.61
N ILE A 137 -3.72 -16.05 -8.42
CA ILE A 137 -3.79 -15.25 -7.18
C ILE A 137 -5.20 -14.69 -6.96
N GLU A 138 -5.86 -14.22 -8.01
CA GLU A 138 -7.25 -13.76 -7.95
C GLU A 138 -8.16 -14.91 -7.54
N ALA A 139 -8.04 -16.06 -8.21
CA ALA A 139 -8.85 -17.24 -7.91
C ALA A 139 -8.65 -17.71 -6.46
N LYS A 140 -7.40 -17.80 -5.99
CA LYS A 140 -7.05 -18.17 -4.62
C LYS A 140 -7.56 -17.17 -3.59
N TRP A 141 -7.50 -15.87 -3.88
CA TRP A 141 -8.05 -14.85 -2.98
C TRP A 141 -9.57 -14.94 -2.87
N VAL A 142 -10.27 -15.00 -4.00
CA VAL A 142 -11.74 -15.13 -4.04
C VAL A 142 -12.17 -16.38 -3.27
N TYR A 143 -11.54 -17.52 -3.55
CA TYR A 143 -11.81 -18.77 -2.84
C TYR A 143 -11.55 -18.67 -1.33
N SER A 144 -10.41 -18.12 -0.93
CA SER A 144 -10.07 -17.97 0.50
C SER A 144 -11.02 -17.02 1.23
N ARG A 145 -11.42 -15.92 0.58
CA ARG A 145 -12.39 -14.97 1.12
C ARG A 145 -13.75 -15.65 1.33
N ASP A 146 -14.21 -16.41 0.35
CA ASP A 146 -15.51 -17.10 0.44
C ASP A 146 -15.48 -18.16 1.55
N LEU A 147 -14.36 -18.87 1.73
CA LEU A 147 -14.17 -19.77 2.88
C LEU A 147 -14.23 -19.07 4.24
N VAL A 148 -13.77 -17.81 4.35
CA VAL A 148 -13.94 -17.02 5.58
C VAL A 148 -15.42 -16.76 5.86
N LEU A 149 -16.22 -16.48 4.82
CA LEU A 149 -17.67 -16.28 4.95
C LEU A 149 -18.37 -17.58 5.33
N ASP A 150 -18.02 -18.70 4.71
CA ASP A 150 -18.56 -20.02 5.03
C ASP A 150 -18.21 -20.44 6.48
N TYR A 151 -17.01 -20.09 6.95
CA TYR A 151 -16.62 -20.26 8.34
C TYR A 151 -17.48 -19.43 9.29
N ILE A 152 -17.78 -18.17 8.96
CA ILE A 152 -18.68 -17.30 9.74
C ILE A 152 -20.11 -17.88 9.79
N ASN A 153 -20.55 -18.58 8.75
CA ASN A 153 -21.84 -19.27 8.74
C ASN A 153 -21.81 -20.59 9.54
N GLY A 154 -20.62 -21.09 9.91
CA GLY A 154 -20.42 -22.35 10.61
C GLY A 154 -20.33 -23.59 9.70
N ASP A 155 -20.27 -23.37 8.39
CA ASP A 155 -20.27 -24.43 7.37
C ASP A 155 -18.89 -25.10 7.25
N VAL A 156 -17.82 -24.34 7.51
CA VAL A 156 -16.44 -24.75 7.34
C VAL A 156 -15.66 -24.66 8.66
N GLU A 157 -14.68 -25.53 8.83
CA GLU A 157 -13.76 -25.48 9.97
C GLU A 157 -12.62 -24.49 9.74
N LYS A 158 -12.18 -23.84 10.82
CA LYS A 158 -11.07 -22.88 10.83
C LYS A 158 -9.84 -23.37 10.06
N ASN A 159 -9.46 -24.64 10.21
CA ASN A 159 -8.25 -25.19 9.58
C ASN A 159 -8.27 -25.13 8.05
N VAL A 160 -9.45 -25.31 7.44
CA VAL A 160 -9.62 -25.22 5.98
C VAL A 160 -9.35 -23.80 5.52
N VAL A 161 -9.89 -22.81 6.24
CA VAL A 161 -9.67 -21.38 5.97
C VAL A 161 -8.20 -21.01 6.11
N ILE A 162 -7.56 -21.41 7.21
CA ILE A 162 -6.15 -21.10 7.48
C ILE A 162 -5.25 -21.72 6.41
N ASN A 163 -5.50 -22.97 6.00
CA ASN A 163 -4.72 -23.62 4.95
C ASN A 163 -4.85 -22.91 3.60
N SER A 164 -6.05 -22.47 3.24
CA SER A 164 -6.27 -21.70 2.00
C SER A 164 -5.55 -20.36 2.02
N LEU A 165 -5.66 -19.62 3.14
CA LEU A 165 -4.98 -18.33 3.31
C LEU A 165 -3.45 -18.48 3.34
N ASN A 166 -2.92 -19.53 3.96
CA ASN A 166 -1.49 -19.82 3.95
C ASN A 166 -0.98 -20.14 2.54
N ASN A 167 -1.72 -20.97 1.78
CA ASN A 167 -1.37 -21.26 0.39
C ASN A 167 -1.26 -19.97 -0.44
N LEU A 168 -2.23 -19.06 -0.30
CA LEU A 168 -2.16 -17.74 -0.95
C LEU A 168 -1.01 -16.88 -0.41
N ALA A 169 -0.77 -16.88 0.90
CA ALA A 169 0.29 -16.08 1.51
C ALA A 169 1.70 -16.58 1.18
N GLU A 170 1.88 -17.85 0.84
CA GLU A 170 3.16 -18.40 0.42
C GLU A 170 3.54 -18.01 -1.01
N GLU A 171 2.56 -17.64 -1.84
CA GLU A 171 2.78 -17.26 -3.24
C GLU A 171 3.70 -16.02 -3.38
N PRO A 172 4.69 -16.05 -4.31
CA PRO A 172 5.66 -14.98 -4.49
C PRO A 172 5.14 -13.83 -5.39
N PHE A 173 3.95 -13.29 -5.11
CA PHE A 173 3.30 -12.30 -5.99
C PHE A 173 3.74 -10.84 -5.79
N VAL A 174 4.56 -10.54 -4.78
CA VAL A 174 5.02 -9.17 -4.46
C VAL A 174 6.08 -8.67 -5.43
N TYR A 175 7.06 -9.51 -5.75
CA TYR A 175 8.21 -9.19 -6.58
C TYR A 175 8.30 -10.03 -7.87
N GLY A 176 7.37 -10.98 -8.03
CA GLY A 176 7.17 -11.74 -9.26
C GLY A 176 6.51 -10.92 -10.36
#